data_AF-A0A919BUZ4-F1
#
_entry.id   AF-A0A919BUZ4-F1
#
_cell.length_a   1.000
_cell.length_b   1.000
_cell.length_c   1.000
_cell.angle_alpha   90.00
_cell.angle_beta   90.00
_cell.angle_gamma   90.00
#
_symmetry.space_group_name_H-M   'P 1'
#
loop_
_entity.id
_entity.type
_entity.pdbx_description
1 polymer ?
#
loop_
_entity_poly.entity_id
_entity_poly.type
_entity_poly.pdbx_seq_one_letter_code
_entity_poly.pdbx_strand_id
1 'polypeptide(L)'
;MLAALLGMHTDLALAERSIDFHREHLARLLNPDRQINRHEVSHLLDGARRLAEAVATRDAQTKSASAVLQSLTRTSAPAPSPPASAPPVPAPPRPAPSAPRSR
;
A
#
# COMPACT_ATOMS: atom_id res chain seq x y z
N MET A 1 9.41 8.84 10.05
CA MET A 1 8.77 8.10 8.93
C MET A 1 9.76 7.23 8.17
N LEU A 2 10.87 7.75 7.64
CA LEU A 2 11.91 6.93 6.98
C LEU A 2 12.43 5.80 7.87
N ALA A 3 12.77 6.10 9.14
CA ALA A 3 13.19 5.10 10.11
C ALA A 3 12.15 3.99 10.34
N ALA A 4 10.86 4.33 10.29
CA ALA A 4 9.78 3.34 10.42
C ALA A 4 9.70 2.44 9.19
N LEU A 5 9.84 2.99 7.98
CA LEU A 5 9.89 2.21 6.74
C LEU A 5 11.12 1.28 6.70
N LEU A 6 12.27 1.74 7.18
CA LEU A 6 13.48 0.92 7.28
C LEU A 6 13.29 -0.22 8.30
N GLY A 7 12.71 0.06 9.47
CA GLY A 7 12.38 -0.98 10.45
C GLY A 7 11.38 -2.02 9.93
N MET A 8 10.32 -1.57 9.24
CA MET A 8 9.36 -2.47 8.60
C MET A 8 10.01 -3.32 7.50
N HIS A 9 10.98 -2.78 6.76
CA HIS A 9 11.72 -3.55 5.76
C HIS A 9 12.60 -4.63 6.40
N THR A 10 13.29 -4.32 7.51
CA THR A 10 14.09 -5.32 8.23
C THR A 10 13.22 -6.42 8.82
N ASP A 11 12.05 -6.08 9.36
CA ASP A 11 11.09 -7.05 9.89
C ASP A 11 10.52 -7.95 8.77
N LEU A 12 10.24 -7.37 7.61
CA LEU A 12 9.78 -8.11 6.44
C LEU A 12 10.85 -9.09 5.94
N ALA A 13 12.10 -8.64 5.81
CA ALA A 13 13.22 -9.49 5.40
C ALA A 13 13.47 -10.64 6.38
N LEU A 14 13.30 -10.38 7.68
CA LEU A 14 13.39 -11.42 8.70
C LEU A 14 12.25 -12.44 8.58
N ALA A 15 11.01 -11.97 8.36
CA ALA A 15 9.86 -12.84 8.16
C ALA A 15 10.01 -13.71 6.91
N GLU A 16 10.50 -13.16 5.79
CA GLU A 16 10.79 -13.91 4.57
C GLU A 16 11.82 -15.02 4.81
N ARG A 17 12.92 -14.70 5.49
CA ARG A 17 13.95 -15.69 5.83
C ARG A 17 13.43 -16.78 6.77
N SER A 18 12.54 -16.44 7.69
CA SER A 18 11.86 -17.40 8.56
C SER A 18 10.92 -18.33 7.78
N ILE A 19 10.17 -17.79 6.81
CA ILE A 19 9.32 -18.57 5.91
C ILE A 19 10.16 -19.59 5.12
N ASP A 20 11.27 -19.14 4.51
CA ASP A 20 12.15 -20.03 3.75
C ASP A 20 12.71 -21.15 4.62
N PHE A 21 13.17 -20.82 5.83
CA PHE A 21 13.68 -21.80 6.78
C PHE A 21 12.62 -22.84 7.17
N HIS A 22 11.42 -22.41 7.56
CA HIS A 22 10.35 -23.32 7.97
C HIS A 22 9.84 -24.17 6.80
N ARG A 23 9.75 -23.58 5.60
CA ARG A 23 9.36 -24.30 4.39
C ARG A 23 10.39 -25.36 4.01
N GLU A 24 11.68 -25.03 4.02
CA GLU A 24 12.75 -25.98 3.72
C GLU A 24 12.81 -27.11 4.76
N HIS A 25 12.64 -26.77 6.04
CA HIS A 25 12.55 -27.77 7.10
C HIS A 25 11.37 -28.73 6.90
N LEU A 26 10.18 -28.22 6.59
CA LEU A 26 9.01 -29.06 6.29
C LEU A 26 9.23 -29.90 5.03
N ALA A 27 9.83 -29.36 3.97
CA ALA A 27 10.13 -30.10 2.75
C ALA A 27 11.05 -31.30 3.04
N ARG A 28 12.06 -31.13 3.90
CA ARG A 28 12.92 -32.24 4.35
C ARG A 28 12.16 -33.32 5.11
N LEU A 29 11.18 -32.95 5.92
CA LEU A 29 10.34 -33.89 6.67
C LEU A 29 9.32 -34.62 5.79
N LEU A 30 8.80 -33.95 4.75
CA LEU A 30 7.82 -34.47 3.80
C LEU A 30 8.43 -35.20 2.60
N ASN A 31 9.72 -35.54 2.66
CA ASN A 31 10.38 -36.27 1.58
C ASN A 31 9.59 -37.54 1.22
N PRO A 32 9.24 -37.75 -0.07
CA PRO A 32 8.34 -38.84 -0.49
C PRO A 32 8.92 -40.23 -0.23
N ASP A 33 10.25 -40.34 -0.16
CA ASP A 33 10.95 -41.59 0.14
C ASP A 33 11.04 -41.90 1.65
N ARG A 34 10.54 -41.00 2.51
CA ARG A 34 10.66 -41.12 3.96
C ARG A 34 9.32 -41.45 4.60
N GLN A 35 9.27 -42.52 5.39
CA GLN A 35 8.10 -42.82 6.20
C GLN A 35 8.03 -41.85 7.40
N ILE A 36 6.87 -41.19 7.56
CA ILE A 36 6.63 -40.27 8.67
C ILE A 36 6.25 -41.08 9.91
N ASN A 37 7.04 -40.98 10.97
CA ASN A 37 6.74 -41.66 12.22
C ASN A 37 5.70 -40.88 13.04
N ARG A 38 4.98 -41.55 13.96
CA ARG A 38 3.92 -40.94 14.79
C ARG A 38 4.39 -39.70 15.56
N HIS A 39 5.63 -39.72 16.04
CA HIS A 39 6.24 -38.61 16.79
C HIS A 39 6.66 -37.43 15.89
N GLU A 40 6.82 -37.67 14.59
CA GLU A 40 7.20 -36.64 13.62
C GLU A 40 5.98 -35.86 13.13
N VAL A 41 4.78 -36.44 13.22
CA VAL A 41 3.53 -35.75 12.90
C VAL A 41 3.36 -34.50 13.79
N SER A 42 3.71 -34.58 15.08
CA SER A 42 3.69 -33.39 15.95
C SER A 42 4.71 -32.33 15.53
N HIS A 43 5.90 -32.73 15.09
CA HIS A 43 6.91 -31.80 14.57
C HIS A 43 6.49 -31.17 13.24
N LEU A 44 5.80 -31.94 12.39
CA LEU A 44 5.22 -31.45 11.14
C LEU A 44 4.15 -30.38 11.42
N LEU A 45 3.24 -30.66 12.35
CA LEU A 45 2.19 -29.73 12.75
C LEU A 45 2.76 -28.46 13.40
N ASP A 46 3.76 -28.59 14.27
CA ASP A 46 4.44 -27.43 14.86
C ASP A 46 5.19 -26.63 13.79
N GLY A 47 5.88 -27.30 12.87
CA GLY A 47 6.55 -26.66 11.74
C GLY A 47 5.58 -25.92 10.82
N ALA A 48 4.44 -26.53 10.50
CA ALA A 48 3.38 -25.91 9.69
C ALA A 48 2.76 -24.69 10.40
N ARG A 49 2.56 -24.79 11.73
CA ARG A 49 2.10 -23.67 12.55
C ARG A 49 3.10 -22.51 12.52
N ARG A 50 4.38 -22.76 12.75
CA ARG A 50 5.43 -21.73 12.71
C ARG A 50 5.53 -21.07 11.33
N LEU A 51 5.39 -21.85 10.26
CA LEU A 51 5.33 -21.31 8.90
C LEU A 51 4.13 -20.37 8.73
N ALA A 52 2.95 -20.75 9.22
CA ALA A 52 1.75 -19.91 9.16
C ALA A 52 1.91 -18.62 9.97
N GLU A 53 2.52 -18.68 11.16
CA GLU A 53 2.81 -17.51 11.99
C GLU A 53 3.80 -16.55 11.29
N ALA A 54 4.84 -17.07 10.63
CA ALA A 54 5.78 -16.27 9.86
C ALA A 54 5.11 -15.59 8.66
N VAL A 55 4.23 -16.30 7.94
CA VAL A 55 3.43 -15.72 6.83
C VAL A 55 2.48 -14.64 7.35
N ALA A 56 1.79 -14.87 8.46
CA ALA A 56 0.90 -13.88 9.06
C ALA A 56 1.66 -12.60 9.46
N THR A 57 2.87 -12.75 10.00
CA THR A 57 3.74 -11.62 10.34
C THR A 57 4.16 -10.83 9.10
N ARG A 58 4.59 -11.52 8.04
CA ARG A 58 4.91 -10.89 6.75
C ARG A 58 3.73 -10.07 6.24
N ASP A 59 2.53 -10.64 6.23
CA ASP A 59 1.33 -9.98 5.72
C ASP A 59 0.94 -8.74 6.56
N ALA A 60 1.09 -8.82 7.88
CA ALA A 60 0.87 -7.68 8.77
C ALA A 60 1.87 -6.54 8.50
N GLN A 61 3.14 -6.87 8.29
CA GLN A 61 4.18 -5.89 7.96
C GLN A 61 3.97 -5.26 6.59
N THR A 62 3.63 -6.07 5.56
CA THR A 62 3.28 -5.56 4.22
C THR A 62 2.10 -4.60 4.27
N LYS A 63 1.03 -4.95 5.01
CA LYS A 63 -0.14 -4.06 5.20
C LYS A 63 0.27 -2.75 5.87
N SER A 64 1.04 -2.82 6.95
CA SER A 64 1.49 -1.64 7.70
C SER A 64 2.39 -0.73 6.86
N ALA A 65 3.36 -1.30 6.14
CA ALA A 65 4.23 -0.56 5.22
C ALA A 65 3.43 0.12 4.10
N SER A 66 2.45 -0.58 3.51
CA SER A 66 1.59 -0.02 2.48
C SER A 66 0.76 1.17 2.99
N ALA A 67 0.23 1.08 4.22
CA ALA A 67 -0.52 2.16 4.84
C ALA A 67 0.35 3.40 5.10
N VAL A 68 1.60 3.19 5.56
CA VAL A 68 2.57 4.27 5.75
C VAL A 68 2.90 4.95 4.41
N LEU A 69 3.20 4.18 3.36
CA LEU A 69 3.48 4.72 2.03
C LEU A 69 2.29 5.51 1.48
N GLN A 70 1.08 4.96 1.60
CA GLN A 70 -0.15 5.66 1.20
C GLN A 70 -0.35 6.96 1.99
N SER A 71 -0.06 6.96 3.30
CA SER A 71 -0.12 8.18 4.11
C SER A 71 0.85 9.26 3.60
N LEU A 72 2.07 8.87 3.20
CA LEU A 72 3.06 9.81 2.67
C LEU A 72 2.65 10.38 1.31
N THR A 73 2.08 9.55 0.43
CA THR A 73 1.58 10.02 -0.88
C THR A 73 0.44 11.03 -0.76
N ARG A 74 -0.45 10.88 0.23
CA ARG A 74 -1.54 11.84 0.49
C ARG A 74 -1.04 13.20 0.98
N THR A 75 0.07 13.24 1.72
CA THR A 75 0.68 14.51 2.16
C THR A 75 1.29 15.29 0.97
N SER A 76 1.72 14.60 -0.08
CA SER A 76 2.15 15.22 -1.35
C SER A 76 0.95 15.54 -2.25
N ALA A 77 -0.12 16.13 -1.71
CA ALA A 77 -1.22 16.62 -2.54
C ALA A 77 -0.72 17.80 -3.41
N PRO A 78 -1.15 17.90 -4.68
CA PRO A 78 -0.79 19.03 -5.54
C PRO A 78 -1.21 20.35 -4.89
N ALA A 79 -0.37 21.38 -5.01
CA ALA A 79 -0.70 22.73 -4.57
C ALA A 79 -2.12 23.11 -5.05
N PRO A 80 -2.94 23.80 -4.22
CA PRO A 80 -4.29 24.17 -4.61
C PRO A 80 -4.23 24.94 -5.94
N SER A 81 -5.01 24.48 -6.92
CA SER A 81 -5.13 25.17 -8.20
C SER A 81 -5.49 26.63 -7.93
N PRO A 82 -4.83 27.61 -8.59
CA PRO A 82 -5.17 29.01 -8.41
C PRO A 82 -6.66 29.20 -8.69
N PRO A 83 -7.36 30.08 -7.94
CA PRO A 83 -8.79 30.28 -8.12
C PRO A 83 -9.05 30.63 -9.58
N ALA A 84 -10.04 29.96 -10.18
CA ALA A 84 -10.43 30.19 -11.57
C ALA A 84 -10.68 31.69 -11.78
N SER A 85 -9.98 32.29 -12.75
CA SER A 85 -10.21 33.68 -13.15
C SER A 85 -11.70 33.89 -13.43
N ALA A 86 -12.27 34.89 -12.77
CA ALA A 86 -13.67 35.26 -12.92
C ALA A 86 -14.03 35.46 -14.41
N PRO A 87 -15.23 35.05 -14.85
CA PRO A 87 -15.65 35.22 -16.24
C PRO A 87 -15.65 36.71 -16.62
N PRO A 88 -15.31 37.06 -17.87
CA PRO A 88 -15.27 38.45 -18.31
C PRO A 88 -16.66 39.08 -18.18
N VAL A 89 -16.72 40.25 -17.53
CA VAL A 89 -17.95 41.02 -17.34
C VAL A 89 -18.48 41.47 -18.71
N PRO A 90 -19.79 41.34 -19.01
CA PRO A 90 -20.36 41.77 -20.27
C PRO A 90 -20.14 43.26 -20.51
N ALA A 91 -19.75 43.63 -21.73
CA ALA A 91 -19.55 45.03 -22.11
C ALA A 91 -20.86 45.84 -22.01
N PRO A 92 -20.79 47.10 -21.55
CA PRO A 92 -21.97 47.94 -21.40
C PRO A 92 -22.64 48.22 -22.76
N PRO A 93 -23.98 48.33 -22.80
CA PRO A 93 -24.71 48.55 -24.03
C PRO A 93 -24.37 49.92 -24.63
N ARG A 94 -24.15 49.95 -25.95
CA ARG A 94 -23.90 51.20 -26.68
C ARG A 94 -25.18 52.02 -26.81
N PRO A 95 -25.11 53.35 -26.67
CA PRO A 95 -26.26 54.23 -26.82
C PRO A 95 -26.79 54.21 -28.27
N ALA A 96 -28.11 54.20 -28.39
CA ALA A 96 -28.81 54.20 -29.67
C ALA A 96 -28.68 55.57 -30.38
N PRO A 97 -28.52 55.59 -31.72
CA PRO A 97 -28.50 56.83 -32.47
C PRO A 97 -29.90 57.47 -32.46
N SER A 98 -29.95 58.76 -32.11
CA SER A 98 -31.19 59.54 -32.15
C SER A 98 -31.58 59.85 -33.60
N ALA A 99 -32.83 59.54 -33.96
CA ALA A 99 -33.41 59.94 -35.24
C ALA A 99 -33.67 61.45 -35.27
N PRO A 100 -33.45 62.13 -36.41
CA PRO A 100 -33.72 63.57 -36.52
C PRO A 100 -35.22 63.85 -36.53
N ARG A 101 -35.65 64.86 -35.76
CA ARG A 101 -37.02 65.38 -35.76
C ARG A 101 -37.28 66.17 -37.04
N SER A 102 -38.29 65.75 -37.81
CA SER A 102 -38.86 66.57 -38.89
C SER A 102 -39.86 67.58 -38.31
N ARG A 103 -39.92 68.75 -38.94
CA ARG A 103 -40.64 69.96 -38.51
C ARG A 103 -42.13 69.90 -38.80
#